data_AF-Q32A02-F1
#
_entry.id   AF-Q32A02-F1
#
_cell.length_a   1.000
_cell.length_b   1.000
_cell.length_c   1.000
_cell.angle_alpha   90.00
_cell.angle_beta   90.00
_cell.angle_gamma   90.00
#
_symmetry.space_group_name_H-M   'P 1'
#
loop_
_entity.id
_entity.type
_entity.pdbx_description
1 polymer ?
#
loop_
_entity_poly.entity_id
_entity_poly.type
_entity_poly.pdbx_seq_one_letter_code
_entity_poly.pdbx_strand_id
1 'polypeptide(L)'
;MIAFEVLKWAGAAYLIWLGIQQWRAAGAIDLKSLASTQSRRHLFQRAVFVNLTNPKSIVFLAALFPQFIMPQQPQLMQYIVLGVTTIVVDIIVMIGYATLAQRIALWIKGPKQMKALNKIFGSLFMLVGALLASARHA
;
A
#
# COMPACT_ATOMS: atom_id res chain seq x y z
N MET A 1 -4.85 5.70 24.84
CA MET A 1 -4.02 4.58 25.34
C MET A 1 -4.61 3.23 24.95
N ILE A 2 -5.73 2.79 25.53
CA ILE A 2 -6.33 1.47 25.25
C ILE A 2 -6.64 1.27 23.76
N ALA A 3 -7.24 2.28 23.09
CA ALA A 3 -7.60 2.17 21.67
C ALA A 3 -6.41 1.93 20.74
N PHE A 4 -5.28 2.60 20.97
CA PHE A 4 -4.07 2.39 20.16
C PHE A 4 -3.48 1.01 20.41
N GLU A 5 -3.39 0.55 21.66
CA GLU A 5 -2.89 -0.79 21.99
C GLU A 5 -3.77 -1.88 21.36
N VAL A 6 -5.09 -1.75 21.46
CA VAL A 6 -6.04 -2.68 20.80
C VAL A 6 -5.83 -2.68 19.28
N LEU A 7 -5.74 -1.50 18.66
CA LEU A 7 -5.52 -1.39 17.21
C LEU A 7 -4.16 -1.97 16.79
N LYS A 8 -3.11 -1.76 17.59
CA LYS A 8 -1.76 -2.30 17.37
C LYS A 8 -1.76 -3.82 17.38
N TRP A 9 -2.31 -4.43 18.44
CA TRP A 9 -2.39 -5.88 18.56
C TRP A 9 -3.30 -6.52 17.50
N ALA A 10 -4.46 -5.90 17.23
CA ALA A 10 -5.35 -6.36 16.17
C ALA A 10 -4.69 -6.27 14.78
N GLY A 11 -4.01 -5.17 14.48
CA GLY A 11 -3.26 -4.97 13.24
C GLY A 11 -2.11 -5.97 13.10
N ALA A 12 -1.34 -6.21 14.17
CA ALA A 12 -0.26 -7.19 14.19
C ALA A 12 -0.78 -8.60 13.93
N ALA A 13 -1.83 -9.03 14.63
CA ALA A 13 -2.46 -10.32 14.42
C ALA A 13 -2.99 -10.48 12.99
N TYR A 14 -3.63 -9.43 12.45
CA TYR A 14 -4.15 -9.43 11.08
C TYR A 14 -3.04 -9.56 10.03
N LEU A 15 -1.93 -8.84 10.20
CA LEU A 15 -0.77 -8.93 9.31
C LEU A 15 -0.10 -10.31 9.36
N ILE A 16 0.05 -10.90 10.55
CA ILE A 16 0.58 -12.26 10.70
C ILE A 16 -0.35 -13.26 10.02
N TRP A 17 -1.66 -13.12 10.22
CA TRP A 17 -2.66 -13.98 9.59
C TRP A 17 -2.63 -13.90 8.06
N LEU A 18 -2.59 -12.69 7.49
CA LEU A 18 -2.38 -12.49 6.05
C LEU A 18 -1.06 -13.10 5.57
N GLY A 19 0.00 -12.96 6.36
CA GLY A 19 1.30 -13.53 6.04
C GLY A 19 1.29 -15.07 5.97
N ILE A 20 0.62 -15.73 6.92
CA ILE A 20 0.42 -17.18 6.93
C ILE A 20 -0.46 -17.60 5.75
N GLN A 21 -1.54 -16.86 5.46
CA GLN A 21 -2.41 -17.15 4.32
C GLN A 21 -1.64 -17.12 3.01
N GLN A 22 -0.80 -16.09 2.81
CA GLN A 22 0.07 -15.99 1.64
C GLN A 22 1.07 -17.15 1.58
N TRP A 23 1.70 -17.52 2.71
CA TRP A 23 2.63 -18.66 2.74
C TRP A 23 1.96 -19.99 2.35
N ARG A 24 0.69 -20.18 2.73
CA ARG A 24 -0.09 -21.39 2.43
C ARG A 24 -0.76 -21.37 1.06
N ALA A 25 -0.88 -20.20 0.42
CA ALA A 25 -1.51 -20.06 -0.88
C ALA A 25 -0.75 -20.90 -1.94
N ALA A 26 -1.43 -21.88 -2.52
CA ALA A 26 -0.93 -22.65 -3.65
C ALA A 26 -0.83 -21.72 -4.87
N GLY A 27 0.39 -21.54 -5.39
CA GLY A 27 0.70 -20.52 -6.38
C GLY A 27 -0.05 -20.70 -7.70
N ALA A 28 -1.15 -19.98 -7.88
CA ALA A 28 -1.76 -19.71 -9.18
C ALA A 28 -2.63 -18.45 -9.08
N ILE A 29 -2.01 -17.26 -9.04
CA ILE A 29 -2.73 -16.10 -9.56
C ILE A 29 -2.62 -16.22 -11.07
N ASP A 30 -3.71 -16.64 -11.73
CA ASP A 30 -3.78 -16.53 -13.18
C ASP A 30 -3.95 -15.04 -13.54
N LEU A 31 -2.83 -14.37 -13.75
CA LEU A 31 -2.78 -12.97 -14.18
C LEU A 31 -3.54 -12.75 -15.50
N LYS A 32 -3.70 -13.78 -16.35
CA LYS A 32 -4.47 -13.66 -17.59
C LYS A 32 -5.97 -13.57 -17.31
N SER A 33 -6.50 -14.37 -16.37
CA SER A 33 -7.92 -14.32 -15.97
C SER A 33 -8.34 -12.95 -15.42
N LEU A 34 -7.43 -12.29 -14.69
CA LEU A 34 -7.69 -10.97 -14.09
C LEU A 34 -7.72 -9.85 -15.13
N ALA A 35 -6.88 -9.93 -16.16
CA ALA A 35 -6.77 -8.89 -17.17
C ALA A 35 -7.94 -8.88 -18.18
N SER A 36 -8.58 -10.03 -18.42
CA SER A 36 -9.57 -10.17 -19.50
C SER A 36 -10.98 -9.71 -19.14
N THR A 37 -11.32 -9.56 -17.85
CA THR A 37 -12.74 -9.51 -17.44
C THR A 37 -13.25 -8.09 -17.11
N GLN A 38 -12.37 -7.07 -17.05
CA GLN A 38 -12.75 -5.75 -16.52
C GLN A 38 -12.42 -4.62 -17.50
N SER A 39 -13.39 -3.73 -17.73
CA SER A 39 -13.16 -2.54 -18.55
C SER A 39 -12.20 -1.57 -17.86
N ARG A 40 -11.38 -0.84 -18.63
CA ARG A 40 -10.44 0.17 -18.10
C ARG A 40 -11.16 1.22 -17.25
N ARG A 41 -12.37 1.61 -17.63
CA ARG A 41 -13.20 2.57 -16.89
C ARG A 41 -13.63 2.02 -15.53
N HIS A 42 -14.03 0.74 -15.46
CA HIS A 42 -14.41 0.12 -14.20
C HIS A 42 -13.21 -0.04 -13.26
N LEU A 43 -12.05 -0.41 -13.79
CA LEU A 43 -10.80 -0.45 -13.03
C LEU A 43 -10.42 0.93 -12.48
N PHE A 44 -10.53 1.98 -13.29
CA PHE A 44 -10.29 3.35 -12.85
C PHE A 44 -11.25 3.79 -11.74
N GLN A 45 -12.56 3.58 -11.92
CA GLN A 45 -13.55 3.89 -10.89
C GLN A 45 -13.27 3.14 -9.59
N ARG A 46 -12.99 1.84 -9.67
CA ARG A 46 -12.62 1.03 -8.50
C ARG A 46 -11.36 1.58 -7.83
N ALA A 47 -10.33 1.96 -8.59
CA ALA A 47 -9.12 2.54 -8.04
C ALA A 47 -9.38 3.88 -7.34
N VAL A 48 -10.22 4.74 -7.93
CA VAL A 48 -10.64 6.01 -7.32
C VAL A 48 -11.40 5.76 -6.02
N PHE A 49 -12.39 4.86 -6.00
CA PHE A 49 -13.13 4.55 -4.77
C PHE A 49 -12.25 3.93 -3.69
N VAL A 50 -11.37 2.99 -4.05
CA VAL A 50 -10.42 2.40 -3.08
C VAL A 50 -9.50 3.48 -2.51
N ASN A 51 -9.01 4.42 -3.32
CA ASN A 51 -8.17 5.50 -2.82
C ASN A 51 -8.94 6.52 -1.97
N LEU A 52 -10.13 6.94 -2.39
CA LEU A 52 -10.96 7.89 -1.65
C LEU A 52 -11.39 7.34 -0.28
N THR A 53 -11.66 6.03 -0.20
CA THR A 53 -11.97 5.35 1.06
C THR A 53 -10.74 5.02 1.91
N ASN A 54 -9.53 5.18 1.37
CA ASN A 54 -8.30 4.88 2.08
C ASN A 54 -7.85 6.10 2.91
N PRO A 55 -8.00 6.08 4.25
CA PRO A 55 -7.65 7.23 5.07
C PRO A 55 -6.13 7.47 5.13
N LYS A 56 -5.30 6.51 4.67
CA LYS A 56 -3.83 6.58 4.78
C LYS A 56 -3.28 7.82 4.09
N SER A 57 -3.81 8.19 2.93
CA SER A 57 -3.36 9.38 2.20
C SER A 57 -3.67 10.65 2.99
N ILE A 58 -4.88 10.76 3.55
CA ILE A 58 -5.27 11.91 4.37
C ILE A 58 -4.42 12.00 5.63
N VAL A 59 -4.23 10.88 6.34
CA VAL A 59 -3.41 10.82 7.56
C VAL A 59 -1.95 11.18 7.24
N PHE A 60 -1.41 10.71 6.11
CA PHE A 60 -0.07 11.06 5.67
C PHE A 60 0.07 12.55 5.39
N LEU A 61 -0.86 13.15 4.65
CA LEU A 61 -0.87 14.58 4.38
C LEU A 61 -1.00 15.38 5.67
N ALA A 62 -1.92 15.00 6.57
CA ALA A 62 -2.13 15.66 7.86
C ALA A 62 -0.91 15.58 8.78
N ALA A 63 -0.12 14.49 8.71
CA ALA A 63 1.10 14.36 9.51
C ALA A 63 2.31 15.08 8.90
N LEU A 64 2.41 15.09 7.57
CA LEU A 64 3.59 15.57 6.87
C LEU A 64 3.51 17.06 6.49
N PHE A 65 2.36 17.52 5.98
CA PHE A 65 2.22 18.89 5.47
C PHE A 65 2.45 19.97 6.52
N PRO A 66 1.96 19.85 7.78
CA PRO A 66 2.20 20.86 8.81
C PRO A 66 3.68 21.15 9.06
N GLN A 67 4.57 20.19 8.80
CA GLN A 67 6.01 20.35 8.99
C GLN A 67 6.66 21.26 7.93
N PHE A 68 5.99 21.47 6.79
CA PHE A 68 6.50 22.27 5.67
C PHE A 68 5.78 23.61 5.53
N ILE A 69 4.76 23.88 6.36
CA ILE A 69 3.97 25.10 6.28
C ILE A 69 4.56 26.13 7.24
N MET A 70 4.89 27.30 6.70
CA MET A 70 5.29 28.46 7.49
C MET A 70 4.03 29.23 7.92
N PRO A 71 3.73 29.30 9.24
CA PRO A 71 2.49 29.93 9.72
C PRO A 71 2.39 31.43 9.39
N GLN A 72 3.53 32.11 9.21
CA GLN A 72 3.62 33.55 8.98
C GLN A 72 3.43 33.96 7.50
N GLN A 73 3.27 33.00 6.58
CA GLN A 73 3.13 33.25 5.14
C GLN A 73 1.74 32.82 4.62
N PRO A 74 1.29 33.30 3.44
CA PRO A 74 0.02 32.89 2.85
C PRO A 74 -0.07 31.36 2.69
N GLN A 75 -1.00 30.74 3.41
CA GLN A 75 -1.07 29.28 3.50
C GLN A 75 -1.62 28.63 2.24
N LEU A 76 -2.56 29.28 1.55
CA LEU A 76 -3.20 28.72 0.35
C LEU A 76 -2.18 28.34 -0.74
N MET A 77 -1.21 29.24 -1.01
CA MET A 77 -0.17 28.99 -2.02
C MET A 77 0.76 27.85 -1.59
N GLN A 78 1.10 27.76 -0.30
CA GLN A 78 1.90 26.66 0.23
C GLN A 78 1.17 25.31 0.09
N TYR A 79 -0.12 25.26 0.42
CA TYR A 79 -0.93 24.06 0.23
C TYR A 79 -1.03 23.63 -1.24
N ILE A 80 -1.19 24.58 -2.17
CA ILE A 80 -1.20 24.28 -3.60
C ILE A 80 0.16 23.71 -4.04
N VAL A 81 1.26 24.33 -3.66
CA VAL A 81 2.61 23.85 -4.01
C VAL A 81 2.88 22.46 -3.43
N LEU A 82 2.62 22.26 -2.14
CA LEU A 82 2.79 20.96 -1.48
C LEU A 82 1.89 19.89 -2.10
N GLY A 83 0.62 20.21 -2.35
CA GLY A 83 -0.35 19.31 -2.96
C GLY A 83 0.05 18.89 -4.36
N VAL A 84 0.34 19.85 -5.25
CA VAL A 84 0.77 19.58 -6.63
C VAL A 84 2.07 18.79 -6.64
N THR A 85 3.06 19.17 -5.83
CA THR A 85 4.33 18.43 -5.72
C THR A 85 4.10 16.99 -5.29
N THR A 86 3.26 16.77 -4.27
CA THR A 86 2.93 15.43 -3.78
C THR A 86 2.25 14.59 -4.87
N ILE A 87 1.28 15.17 -5.60
CA ILE A 87 0.57 14.49 -6.68
C ILE A 87 1.53 14.11 -7.82
N VAL A 88 2.41 15.03 -8.24
CA VAL A 88 3.37 14.76 -9.32
C VAL A 88 4.35 13.65 -8.93
N VAL A 89 4.89 13.71 -7.71
CA VAL A 89 5.79 12.67 -7.19
C VAL A 89 5.05 11.33 -7.11
N ASP A 90 3.82 11.30 -6.59
CA ASP A 90 3.01 10.09 -6.50
C ASP A 90 2.75 9.47 -7.89
N ILE A 91 2.40 10.28 -8.89
CA ILE A 91 2.20 9.81 -10.28
C ILE A 91 3.49 9.19 -10.84
N ILE A 92 4.64 9.85 -10.67
CA ILE A 92 5.93 9.35 -11.17
C ILE A 92 6.26 8.01 -10.50
N VAL A 93 6.12 7.92 -9.17
CA VAL A 93 6.38 6.71 -8.40
C VAL A 93 5.42 5.59 -8.80
N MET A 94 4.13 5.87 -8.96
CA MET A 94 3.12 4.88 -9.35
C MET A 94 3.31 4.37 -10.78
N ILE A 95 3.72 5.23 -11.72
CA ILE A 95 4.11 4.79 -13.08
C ILE A 95 5.34 3.88 -12.99
N GLY A 96 6.33 4.25 -12.17
CA GLY A 96 7.50 3.41 -11.90
C GLY A 96 7.11 2.03 -11.35
N TYR A 97 6.23 1.98 -10.35
CA TYR A 97 5.73 0.72 -9.81
C TYR A 97 4.91 -0.09 -10.81
N ALA A 98 4.04 0.55 -11.60
CA ALA A 98 3.24 -0.14 -12.60
C ALA A 98 4.10 -0.77 -13.71
N THR A 99 5.08 -0.04 -14.21
CA THR A 99 6.02 -0.53 -15.25
C THR A 99 6.90 -1.67 -14.71
N LEU A 100 7.43 -1.54 -13.50
CA LEU A 100 8.20 -2.59 -12.85
C LEU A 100 7.34 -3.84 -12.57
N ALA A 101 6.12 -3.66 -12.08
CA ALA A 101 5.18 -4.75 -11.83
C ALA A 101 4.84 -5.51 -13.11
N GLN A 102 4.62 -4.79 -14.23
CA GLN A 102 4.40 -5.42 -15.53
C GLN A 102 5.63 -6.23 -15.97
N ARG A 103 6.84 -5.72 -15.77
CA ARG A 103 8.08 -6.44 -16.11
C ARG A 103 8.26 -7.70 -15.26
N ILE A 104 8.02 -7.60 -13.95
CA ILE A 104 8.09 -8.73 -13.01
C ILE A 104 7.01 -9.77 -13.34
N ALA A 105 5.79 -9.34 -13.66
CA ALA A 105 4.69 -10.24 -14.04
C ALA A 105 5.04 -11.11 -15.25
N LEU A 106 5.83 -10.60 -16.21
CA LEU A 106 6.31 -11.39 -17.34
C LEU A 106 7.28 -12.51 -16.93
N TRP A 107 7.96 -12.38 -15.79
CA TRP A 107 8.92 -13.37 -15.28
C TRP A 107 8.22 -14.38 -14.38
N ILE A 108 7.10 -13.99 -13.78
CA ILE A 108 6.30 -14.83 -12.90
C ILE A 108 5.17 -15.52 -13.69
N LYS A 109 5.57 -16.49 -14.54
CA LYS A 109 4.61 -17.28 -15.33
C LYS A 109 4.24 -18.62 -14.70
N GLY A 110 5.03 -19.10 -13.73
CA GLY A 110 4.89 -20.45 -13.19
C GLY A 110 4.46 -20.51 -11.72
N PRO A 111 3.90 -21.65 -11.29
CA PRO A 111 3.44 -21.87 -9.91
C PRO A 111 4.59 -21.78 -8.89
N LYS A 112 5.82 -22.17 -9.28
CA LYS A 112 7.01 -22.08 -8.43
C LYS A 112 7.38 -20.63 -8.10
N GLN A 113 7.38 -19.76 -9.12
CA GLN A 113 7.68 -18.33 -8.95
C GLN A 113 6.61 -17.64 -8.13
N MET A 114 5.32 -17.94 -8.38
CA MET A 114 4.22 -17.44 -7.55
C MET A 114 4.33 -17.91 -6.10
N LYS A 115 4.68 -19.18 -5.86
CA LYS A 115 4.91 -19.69 -4.50
C LYS A 115 6.09 -19.00 -3.81
N ALA A 116 7.17 -18.70 -4.54
CA ALA A 116 8.30 -17.92 -4.00
C ALA A 116 7.87 -16.50 -3.66
N LEU A 117 7.14 -15.83 -4.54
CA LEU A 117 6.61 -14.48 -4.31
C LEU A 117 5.68 -14.44 -3.09
N ASN A 118 4.75 -15.39 -3.00
CA ASN A 118 3.82 -15.52 -1.88
C ASN A 118 4.55 -15.76 -0.56
N LYS A 119 5.63 -16.54 -0.56
CA LYS A 119 6.47 -16.74 0.63
C LYS A 119 7.21 -15.46 1.03
N ILE A 120 7.72 -14.69 0.07
CA ILE A 120 8.41 -13.41 0.34
C ILE A 120 7.43 -12.40 0.92
N PHE A 121 6.27 -12.18 0.30
CA PHE A 121 5.27 -11.28 0.88
C PHE A 121 4.71 -11.80 2.19
N GLY A 122 4.51 -13.12 2.31
CA GLY A 122 4.08 -13.74 3.56
C GLY A 122 5.06 -13.50 4.71
N SER A 123 6.35 -13.69 4.46
CA SER A 123 7.39 -13.40 5.46
C SER A 123 7.49 -11.92 5.79
N LEU A 124 7.39 -11.03 4.80
CA LEU A 124 7.37 -9.58 5.03
C LEU A 124 6.18 -9.16 5.88
N PHE A 125 4.96 -9.66 5.60
CA PHE A 125 3.79 -9.35 6.42
C PHE A 125 3.92 -9.86 7.85
N MET A 126 4.43 -11.08 8.05
CA MET A 126 4.70 -11.60 9.40
C MET A 126 5.77 -10.78 10.12
N LEU A 127 6.83 -10.38 9.42
CA LEU A 127 7.89 -9.54 9.98
C LEU A 127 7.35 -8.18 10.40
N VAL A 128 6.57 -7.50 9.55
CA VAL A 128 5.95 -6.21 9.87
C VAL A 128 4.94 -6.37 11.00
N GLY A 129 4.15 -7.45 11.03
CA GLY A 129 3.24 -7.75 12.14
C GLY A 129 3.99 -7.95 13.46
N ALA A 130 5.11 -8.67 13.46
CA ALA A 130 5.95 -8.87 14.63
C ALA A 130 6.62 -7.57 15.10
N LEU A 131 7.12 -6.74 14.17
CA LEU A 131 7.67 -5.41 14.46
C LEU A 131 6.62 -4.45 15.00
N LEU A 132 5.39 -4.51 14.48
CA LEU A 132 4.27 -3.72 14.99
C LEU A 132 3.88 -4.15 16.41
N ALA A 133 3.91 -5.45 16.70
CA ALA A 133 3.68 -5.98 18.05
C ALA A 133 4.80 -5.59 19.02
N SER A 134 6.05 -5.53 18.55
CA SER A 134 7.22 -5.15 19.35
C SER A 134 7.40 -3.64 19.50
N ALA A 135 6.72 -2.83 18.67
CA ALA A 135 6.69 -1.38 18.80
C ALA A 135 6.15 -1.00 20.18
N ARG A 136 7.08 -0.63 21.05
CA ARG A 136 6.80 -0.01 22.34
C ARG A 136 6.67 1.48 22.10
N HIS A 137 5.63 2.08 22.67
CA HIS A 137 5.54 3.53 22.76
C HIS A 137 6.82 4.05 23.41
N ALA A 138 7.53 4.93 22.68
CA ALA A 138 8.34 5.97 23.28
C ALA A 138 7.43 7.17 23.54
#